data_AF-A0A093ETS6-F1
#
_entry.id   AF-A0A093ETS6-F1
#
_cell.length_a   1.000
_cell.length_b   1.000
_cell.length_c   1.000
_cell.angle_alpha   90.00
_cell.angle_beta   90.00
_cell.angle_gamma   90.00
#
_symmetry.space_group_name_H-M   'P 1'
#
loop_
_entity.id
_entity.type
_entity.pdbx_description
1 polymer ?
#
loop_
_entity_poly.entity_id
_entity_poly.type
_entity_poly.pdbx_seq_one_letter_code
_entity_poly.pdbx_strand_id
1 'polypeptide(L)'
;YFGTISIGSPAQEFTVVFDTGSSNLWVPSVYCSSPACTNHNRFNPAESSTFISTNDSLEIAYGTGSMTGILGYDTVTVADIEVLNQIFGLAETEPGDFFYYVPFDGILGLAFPSIASSGATPVFDNMMKEGLVAQDLFSVYLSKNGQSGSFVLFGAIDPFYTTNGITWIPLSAETYWQITMDR
;
A
#
# COMPACT_ATOMS: atom_id res chain seq x y z
N TYR A 1 1.09 10.93 -5.83
CA TYR A 1 0.88 9.93 -6.88
C TYR A 1 0.14 8.77 -6.25
N PHE A 2 -0.88 8.25 -6.92
CA PHE A 2 -1.68 7.12 -6.45
C PHE A 2 -2.10 6.30 -7.67
N GLY A 3 -2.48 5.05 -7.45
CA GLY A 3 -3.01 4.17 -8.48
C GLY A 3 -4.12 3.29 -7.91
N THR A 4 -4.77 2.52 -8.78
CA THR A 4 -5.89 1.67 -8.40
C THR A 4 -5.41 0.29 -8.00
N ILE A 5 -5.98 -0.23 -6.91
CA ILE A 5 -5.94 -1.63 -6.52
C ILE A 5 -7.38 -2.13 -6.35
N SER A 6 -7.57 -3.43 -6.26
CA SER A 6 -8.83 -3.98 -5.80
C SER A 6 -8.66 -4.98 -4.66
N ILE A 7 -9.68 -5.08 -3.83
CA ILE A 7 -9.71 -5.95 -2.65
C ILE A 7 -11.02 -6.74 -2.66
N GLY A 8 -10.94 -8.05 -2.44
CA GLY A 8 -12.11 -8.91 -2.29
C GLY A 8 -12.59 -9.61 -3.57
N SER A 9 -13.59 -10.49 -3.38
CA SER A 9 -14.25 -11.23 -4.47
C SER A 9 -15.78 -11.26 -4.30
N PRO A 10 -16.55 -10.52 -5.13
CA PRO A 10 -16.10 -9.65 -6.22
C PRO A 10 -15.24 -8.47 -5.76
N ALA A 11 -14.40 -8.00 -6.67
CA ALA A 11 -13.43 -6.93 -6.44
C ALA A 11 -14.10 -5.59 -6.08
N GLN A 12 -13.61 -4.96 -5.01
CA GLN A 12 -13.92 -3.58 -4.61
C GLN A 12 -12.70 -2.70 -4.90
N GLU A 13 -12.86 -1.63 -5.68
CA GLU A 13 -11.75 -0.79 -6.14
C GLU A 13 -11.40 0.33 -5.15
N PHE A 14 -10.09 0.58 -5.00
CA PHE A 14 -9.55 1.65 -4.18
C PHE A 14 -8.39 2.35 -4.87
N THR A 15 -8.29 3.65 -4.67
CA THR A 15 -7.12 4.43 -5.02
C THR A 15 -6.16 4.50 -3.83
N VAL A 16 -4.90 4.15 -4.04
CA VAL A 16 -3.90 4.10 -2.96
C VAL A 16 -2.60 4.79 -3.34
N VAL A 17 -1.97 5.44 -2.36
CA VAL A 17 -0.58 5.86 -2.49
C VAL A 17 0.33 4.65 -2.32
N PHE A 18 1.23 4.44 -3.28
CA PHE A 18 2.33 3.47 -3.17
C PHE A 18 3.46 4.12 -2.37
N ASP A 19 3.58 3.77 -1.10
CA ASP A 19 4.39 4.50 -0.13
C ASP A 19 5.60 3.70 0.34
N THR A 20 6.80 4.10 -0.07
CA THR A 20 8.07 3.51 0.40
C THR A 20 8.48 3.98 1.80
N GLY A 21 7.70 4.86 2.44
CA GLY A 21 7.89 5.33 3.81
C GLY A 21 7.12 4.56 4.87
N SER A 22 6.23 3.65 4.48
CA SER A 22 5.45 2.79 5.39
C SER A 22 5.26 1.38 4.83
N SER A 23 4.75 0.46 5.65
CA SER A 23 4.71 -0.98 5.31
C SER A 23 3.32 -1.60 5.31
N ASN A 24 2.33 -0.96 5.93
CA ASN A 24 0.97 -1.48 5.99
C ASN A 24 0.18 -1.12 4.72
N LEU A 25 -0.68 -2.04 4.28
CA LEU A 25 -1.83 -1.71 3.42
C LEU A 25 -3.03 -1.39 4.32
N TRP A 26 -3.73 -0.30 4.05
CA TRP A 26 -5.03 -0.02 4.67
C TRP A 26 -5.92 0.81 3.74
N VAL A 27 -7.24 0.64 3.91
CA VAL A 27 -8.28 1.39 3.21
C VAL A 27 -9.43 1.75 4.17
N PRO A 28 -10.25 2.75 3.85
CA PRO A 28 -11.45 3.05 4.61
C PRO A 28 -12.39 1.83 4.61
N SER A 29 -13.18 1.65 5.67
CA SER A 29 -14.16 0.56 5.75
C SER A 29 -15.55 1.06 6.10
N VAL A 30 -16.57 0.22 5.89
CA VAL A 30 -17.95 0.51 6.30
C VAL A 30 -18.12 0.70 7.81
N TYR A 31 -17.12 0.31 8.61
CA TYR A 31 -17.09 0.55 10.05
C TYR A 31 -16.70 1.98 10.42
N CYS A 32 -16.07 2.71 9.49
CA CYS A 32 -15.64 4.08 9.72
C CYS A 32 -16.73 5.10 9.39
N SER A 33 -16.97 6.00 10.36
CA SER A 33 -17.87 7.15 10.23
C SER A 33 -17.14 8.50 10.28
N SER A 34 -15.81 8.51 10.23
CA SER A 34 -15.03 9.76 10.15
C SER A 34 -15.35 10.49 8.84
N PRO A 35 -15.32 11.83 8.80
CA PRO A 35 -15.61 12.58 7.57
C PRO A 35 -14.80 12.10 6.36
N ALA A 36 -13.51 11.81 6.55
CA ALA A 36 -12.63 11.26 5.51
C ALA A 36 -13.13 9.92 4.93
N CYS A 37 -13.68 9.04 5.75
CA CYS A 37 -14.22 7.78 5.26
C CYS A 37 -15.51 7.97 4.46
N THR A 38 -16.30 9.01 4.75
CA THR A 38 -17.60 9.22 4.10
C THR A 38 -17.49 9.79 2.68
N ASN A 39 -16.38 10.43 2.33
CA ASN A 39 -16.12 10.95 0.99
C ASN A 39 -15.15 10.09 0.15
N HIS A 40 -14.71 8.95 0.67
CA HIS A 40 -13.85 7.98 0.01
C HIS A 40 -14.55 6.62 -0.18
N ASN A 41 -13.97 5.77 -1.02
CA ASN A 41 -14.42 4.38 -1.16
C ASN A 41 -14.19 3.63 0.15
N ARG A 42 -15.16 2.80 0.54
CA ARG A 42 -15.13 2.04 1.79
C ARG A 42 -15.26 0.55 1.51
N PHE A 43 -14.32 -0.22 2.03
CA PHE A 43 -14.37 -1.67 1.99
C PHE A 43 -15.54 -2.20 2.80
N ASN A 44 -16.36 -3.03 2.16
CA ASN A 44 -17.45 -3.75 2.76
C ASN A 44 -17.11 -5.25 2.83
N PRO A 45 -16.74 -5.76 4.02
CA PRO A 45 -16.40 -7.17 4.19
C PRO A 45 -17.54 -8.13 3.83
N ALA A 46 -18.79 -7.70 3.98
CA ALA A 46 -19.96 -8.52 3.68
C ALA A 46 -20.18 -8.75 2.18
N GLU A 47 -19.52 -7.95 1.33
CA GLU A 47 -19.59 -8.06 -0.13
C GLU A 47 -18.44 -8.88 -0.73
N SER A 48 -17.49 -9.35 0.09
CA SER A 48 -16.39 -10.21 -0.35
C SER A 48 -16.54 -11.63 0.17
N SER A 49 -16.59 -12.59 -0.74
CA SER A 49 -16.65 -14.03 -0.45
C SER A 49 -15.31 -14.62 0.01
N THR A 50 -14.20 -13.90 -0.20
CA THR A 50 -12.83 -14.29 0.17
C THR A 50 -12.34 -13.62 1.45
N PHE A 51 -13.15 -12.75 2.06
CA PHE A 51 -12.78 -12.05 3.29
C PHE A 51 -12.70 -12.98 4.49
N ILE A 52 -11.66 -12.80 5.30
CA ILE A 52 -11.44 -13.50 6.57
C ILE A 52 -11.14 -12.45 7.64
N SER A 53 -12.02 -12.33 8.63
CA SER A 53 -11.84 -11.37 9.73
C SER A 53 -10.77 -11.84 10.72
N THR A 54 -10.09 -10.89 11.36
CA THR A 54 -9.27 -11.14 12.56
C THR A 54 -9.81 -10.37 13.76
N ASN A 55 -9.19 -10.54 14.93
CA ASN A 55 -9.48 -9.75 16.14
C ASN A 55 -8.35 -8.74 16.45
N ASP A 56 -7.42 -8.57 15.52
CA ASP A 56 -6.23 -7.75 15.74
C ASP A 56 -6.52 -6.29 15.39
N SER A 57 -6.18 -5.39 16.30
CA SER A 57 -6.29 -3.95 16.08
C SER A 57 -5.09 -3.41 15.28
N LEU A 58 -5.32 -2.30 14.59
CA LEU A 58 -4.32 -1.53 13.88
C LEU A 58 -4.40 -0.06 14.32
N GLU A 59 -3.25 0.53 14.59
CA GLU A 59 -3.10 1.97 14.81
C GLU A 59 -1.86 2.43 14.05
N ILE A 60 -2.02 3.46 13.22
CA ILE A 60 -0.94 4.03 12.42
C ILE A 60 -0.94 5.55 12.58
N ALA A 61 0.21 6.12 12.90
CA ALA A 61 0.43 7.57 12.92
C ALA A 61 1.47 7.96 11.85
N TYR A 62 1.04 8.79 10.92
CA TYR A 62 1.89 9.47 9.93
C TYR A 62 2.19 10.90 10.39
N GLY A 63 3.19 11.53 9.78
CA GLY A 63 3.52 12.93 10.09
C GLY A 63 2.37 13.93 9.82
N THR A 64 1.43 13.59 8.94
CA THR A 64 0.33 14.47 8.49
C THR A 64 -1.06 13.97 8.86
N GLY A 65 -1.19 12.75 9.39
CA GLY A 65 -2.49 12.13 9.67
C GLY A 65 -2.32 10.81 10.42
N SER A 66 -3.42 10.20 10.84
CA SER A 66 -3.42 8.92 11.53
C SER A 66 -4.68 8.14 11.20
N MET A 67 -4.64 6.84 11.44
CA MET A 67 -5.83 5.99 11.36
C MET A 67 -5.80 4.91 12.44
N THR A 68 -6.98 4.49 12.87
CA THR A 68 -7.17 3.26 13.65
C THR A 68 -8.09 2.33 12.89
N GLY A 69 -8.00 1.03 13.16
CA GLY A 69 -8.89 0.06 12.59
C GLY A 69 -8.64 -1.35 13.08
N ILE A 70 -9.14 -2.31 12.31
CA ILE A 70 -8.93 -3.74 12.53
C ILE A 70 -8.22 -4.35 11.33
N LEU A 71 -7.54 -5.47 11.57
CA LEU A 71 -6.94 -6.25 10.49
C LEU A 71 -7.95 -7.27 9.94
N GLY A 72 -7.83 -7.50 8.64
CA GLY A 72 -8.56 -8.54 7.92
C GLY A 72 -7.67 -9.12 6.83
N TYR A 73 -8.01 -10.30 6.36
CA TYR A 73 -7.39 -10.91 5.19
C TYR A 73 -8.37 -10.91 4.03
N ASP A 74 -7.87 -10.62 2.83
CA ASP A 74 -8.62 -10.84 1.60
C ASP A 74 -7.65 -11.00 0.41
N THR A 75 -8.17 -11.27 -0.77
CA THR A 75 -7.40 -11.17 -2.02
C THR A 75 -7.21 -9.69 -2.37
N VAL A 76 -5.96 -9.30 -2.62
CA VAL A 76 -5.61 -7.96 -3.10
C VAL A 76 -5.01 -8.08 -4.49
N THR A 77 -5.57 -7.36 -5.45
CA THR A 77 -5.08 -7.33 -6.83
C THR A 77 -4.41 -6.00 -7.14
N VAL A 78 -3.15 -6.07 -7.59
CA VAL A 78 -2.35 -4.90 -7.97
C VAL A 78 -1.72 -5.16 -9.34
N ALA A 79 -2.04 -4.34 -10.35
CA ALA A 79 -1.51 -4.50 -11.71
C ALA A 79 -1.65 -5.94 -12.27
N ASP A 80 -2.85 -6.52 -12.13
CA ASP A 80 -3.20 -7.90 -12.50
C ASP A 80 -2.51 -9.02 -11.69
N ILE A 81 -1.73 -8.67 -10.67
CA ILE A 81 -1.13 -9.62 -9.72
C ILE A 81 -2.10 -9.83 -8.56
N GLU A 82 -2.67 -11.03 -8.44
CA GLU A 82 -3.52 -11.41 -7.31
C GLU A 82 -2.68 -11.95 -6.15
N VAL A 83 -2.64 -11.20 -5.05
CA VAL A 83 -2.01 -11.62 -3.79
C VAL A 83 -3.09 -12.20 -2.88
N LEU A 84 -3.05 -13.51 -2.68
CA LEU A 84 -4.07 -14.21 -1.90
C LEU A 84 -3.79 -14.08 -0.41
N ASN A 85 -4.84 -14.02 0.41
CA ASN A 85 -4.70 -13.92 1.88
C ASN A 85 -3.76 -12.78 2.30
N GLN A 86 -3.89 -11.61 1.68
CA GLN A 86 -3.17 -10.42 2.06
C GLN A 86 -3.83 -9.81 3.30
N ILE A 87 -3.03 -9.59 4.35
CA ILE A 87 -3.49 -8.87 5.55
C ILE A 87 -3.53 -7.37 5.28
N PHE A 88 -4.60 -6.68 5.67
CA PHE A 88 -4.70 -5.24 5.51
C PHE A 88 -5.57 -4.60 6.60
N GLY A 89 -5.43 -3.29 6.76
CA GLY A 89 -6.21 -2.49 7.69
C GLY A 89 -7.56 -2.06 7.10
N LEU A 90 -8.62 -2.33 7.85
CA LEU A 90 -9.95 -1.78 7.64
C LEU A 90 -10.11 -0.61 8.61
N ALA A 91 -10.10 0.62 8.11
CA ALA A 91 -10.17 1.78 8.99
C ALA A 91 -11.50 1.83 9.76
N GLU A 92 -11.43 2.18 11.03
CA GLU A 92 -12.57 2.53 11.91
C GLU A 92 -12.57 4.03 12.21
N THR A 93 -11.38 4.65 12.30
CA THR A 93 -11.26 6.10 12.45
C THR A 93 -10.13 6.67 11.59
N GLU A 94 -10.36 7.87 11.06
CA GLU A 94 -9.39 8.69 10.32
C GLU A 94 -9.52 10.13 10.82
N PRO A 95 -8.94 10.46 12.00
CA PRO A 95 -9.10 11.77 12.60
C PRO A 95 -8.35 12.88 11.85
N GLY A 96 -8.86 14.10 11.99
CA GLY A 96 -8.29 15.30 11.37
C GLY A 96 -8.75 15.51 9.92
N ASP A 97 -8.20 16.54 9.29
CA ASP A 97 -8.69 17.01 7.98
C ASP A 97 -7.82 16.54 6.81
N PHE A 98 -6.62 16.00 7.07
CA PHE A 98 -5.69 15.63 6.02
C PHE A 98 -6.29 14.59 5.07
N PHE A 99 -6.73 13.45 5.62
CA PHE A 99 -7.34 12.38 4.81
C PHE A 99 -8.70 12.77 4.23
N TYR A 100 -9.35 13.82 4.73
CA TYR A 100 -10.58 14.34 4.13
C TYR A 100 -10.33 15.05 2.78
N TYR A 101 -9.20 15.75 2.64
CA TYR A 101 -8.90 16.57 1.46
C TYR A 101 -7.99 15.89 0.43
N VAL A 102 -7.46 14.70 0.71
CA VAL A 102 -6.65 13.97 -0.26
C VAL A 102 -7.53 13.33 -1.35
N PRO A 103 -7.00 13.12 -2.56
CA PRO A 103 -7.74 12.50 -3.67
C PRO A 103 -7.59 10.97 -3.75
N PHE A 104 -7.10 10.31 -2.68
CA PHE A 104 -6.84 8.88 -2.65
C PHE A 104 -7.49 8.26 -1.41
N ASP A 105 -7.97 7.03 -1.53
CA ASP A 105 -8.70 6.34 -0.47
C ASP A 105 -7.77 5.84 0.65
N GLY A 106 -6.62 5.26 0.30
CA GLY A 106 -5.75 4.60 1.28
C GLY A 106 -4.26 4.61 0.93
N ILE A 107 -3.50 3.77 1.62
CA ILE A 107 -2.05 3.65 1.46
C ILE A 107 -1.68 2.18 1.32
N LEU A 108 -0.83 1.88 0.32
CA LEU A 108 -0.16 0.61 0.14
C LEU A 108 1.33 0.81 0.45
N GLY A 109 1.74 0.37 1.63
CA GLY A 109 3.13 0.43 2.07
C GLY A 109 4.04 -0.52 1.28
N LEU A 110 5.23 -0.02 0.94
CA LEU A 110 6.28 -0.71 0.18
C LEU A 110 7.62 -0.75 0.94
N ALA A 111 7.65 -0.37 2.21
CA ALA A 111 8.82 -0.54 3.08
C ALA A 111 8.88 -1.94 3.72
N PHE A 112 9.81 -2.16 4.65
CA PHE A 112 10.11 -3.50 5.18
C PHE A 112 9.13 -3.96 6.26
N PRO A 113 8.95 -5.28 6.47
CA PRO A 113 8.09 -5.82 7.53
C PRO A 113 8.45 -5.34 8.93
N SER A 114 9.71 -4.98 9.18
CA SER A 114 10.23 -4.57 10.49
C SER A 114 9.58 -3.30 11.04
N ILE A 115 8.98 -2.47 10.19
CA ILE A 115 8.25 -1.26 10.58
C ILE A 115 6.73 -1.38 10.38
N ALA A 116 6.23 -2.55 9.99
CA ALA A 116 4.80 -2.78 9.84
C ALA A 116 4.11 -2.80 11.21
N SER A 117 3.09 -1.96 11.35
CA SER A 117 2.25 -1.94 12.55
C SER A 117 1.53 -3.29 12.70
N SER A 118 1.45 -3.78 13.93
CA SER A 118 0.86 -5.08 14.29
C SER A 118 1.51 -6.30 13.60
N GLY A 119 2.72 -6.16 13.03
CA GLY A 119 3.42 -7.25 12.33
C GLY A 119 2.72 -7.72 11.05
N ALA A 120 1.85 -6.87 10.47
CA ALA A 120 1.13 -7.18 9.24
C ALA A 120 2.10 -7.30 8.06
N THR A 121 2.11 -8.45 7.38
CA THR A 121 2.99 -8.71 6.22
C THR A 121 2.68 -7.72 5.09
N PRO A 122 3.67 -6.97 4.58
CA PRO A 122 3.47 -6.06 3.45
C PRO A 122 3.08 -6.81 2.16
N VAL A 123 2.41 -6.09 1.26
CA VAL A 123 1.92 -6.66 -0.01
C VAL A 123 3.05 -7.23 -0.85
N PHE A 124 4.15 -6.48 -0.96
CA PHE A 124 5.28 -6.89 -1.79
C PHE A 124 6.03 -8.11 -1.22
N ASP A 125 6.11 -8.25 0.11
CA ASP A 125 6.65 -9.44 0.77
C ASP A 125 5.85 -10.70 0.42
N ASN A 126 4.52 -10.63 0.41
CA ASN A 126 3.69 -11.75 -0.04
C ASN A 126 3.88 -12.03 -1.55
N MET A 127 3.96 -11.00 -2.40
CA MET A 127 4.26 -11.18 -3.83
C MET A 127 5.56 -11.96 -4.08
N MET A 128 6.64 -11.60 -3.37
CA MET A 128 7.93 -12.29 -3.46
C MET A 128 7.82 -13.73 -2.94
N LYS A 129 7.23 -13.91 -1.74
CA LYS A 129 7.08 -15.21 -1.09
C LYS A 129 6.25 -16.20 -1.91
N GLU A 130 5.24 -15.72 -2.62
CA GLU A 130 4.34 -16.52 -3.47
C GLU A 130 4.90 -16.72 -4.89
N GLY A 131 6.03 -16.09 -5.23
CA GLY A 131 6.65 -16.20 -6.56
C GLY A 131 5.83 -15.53 -7.66
N LEU A 132 5.08 -14.47 -7.31
CA LEU A 132 4.20 -13.74 -8.23
C LEU A 132 4.93 -12.71 -9.09
N VAL A 133 6.20 -12.43 -8.77
CA VAL A 133 7.07 -11.49 -9.49
C VAL A 133 8.29 -12.21 -10.07
N ALA A 134 8.75 -11.76 -11.23
CA ALA A 134 9.91 -12.37 -11.90
C ALA A 134 11.25 -12.06 -11.21
N GLN A 135 11.30 -10.96 -10.44
CA GLN A 135 12.47 -10.53 -9.66
C GLN A 135 12.00 -9.93 -8.32
N ASP A 136 12.78 -10.12 -7.27
CA ASP A 136 12.51 -9.59 -5.93
C ASP A 136 12.86 -8.10 -5.82
N LEU A 137 12.27 -7.29 -6.69
CA LEU A 137 12.39 -5.82 -6.71
C LEU A 137 11.12 -5.17 -7.28
N PHE A 138 10.94 -3.90 -6.98
CA PHE A 138 10.03 -3.03 -7.72
C PHE A 138 10.80 -1.78 -8.18
N SER A 139 10.29 -1.10 -9.19
CA SER A 139 10.83 0.18 -9.67
C SER A 139 9.73 1.23 -9.79
N VAL A 140 10.09 2.49 -9.60
CA VAL A 140 9.16 3.61 -9.59
C VAL A 140 9.63 4.67 -10.58
N TYR A 141 8.75 5.08 -11.48
CA TYR A 141 8.94 6.24 -12.32
C TYR A 141 7.83 7.26 -12.03
N LEU A 142 8.24 8.50 -11.71
CA LEU A 142 7.34 9.62 -11.46
C LEU A 142 7.50 10.68 -12.56
N SER A 143 6.45 10.89 -13.32
CA SER A 143 6.35 11.95 -14.33
C SER A 143 6.37 13.33 -13.67
N LYS A 144 7.00 14.30 -14.32
CA LYS A 144 7.14 15.67 -13.81
C LYS A 144 5.97 16.56 -14.24
N ASN A 145 5.75 17.66 -13.52
CA ASN A 145 4.84 18.75 -13.91
C ASN A 145 3.41 18.31 -14.23
N GLY A 146 2.88 17.31 -13.52
CA GLY A 146 1.50 16.83 -13.70
C GLY A 146 1.25 16.09 -15.01
N GLN A 147 2.29 15.69 -15.74
CA GLN A 147 2.15 14.84 -16.93
C GLN A 147 1.68 13.43 -16.55
N SER A 148 0.96 12.76 -17.45
CA SER A 148 0.65 11.33 -17.30
C SER A 148 1.89 10.45 -17.50
N GLY A 149 1.79 9.18 -17.10
CA GLY A 149 2.82 8.17 -17.37
C GLY A 149 3.72 7.82 -16.19
N SER A 150 3.37 8.24 -14.96
CA SER A 150 3.97 7.65 -13.75
C SER A 150 3.55 6.19 -13.62
N PHE A 151 4.42 5.34 -13.10
CA PHE A 151 4.11 3.94 -12.84
C PHE A 151 4.98 3.34 -11.74
N VAL A 152 4.51 2.23 -11.19
CA VAL A 152 5.28 1.28 -10.38
C VAL A 152 5.30 -0.04 -11.16
N LEU A 153 6.48 -0.64 -11.30
CA LEU A 153 6.63 -1.99 -11.85
C LEU A 153 7.03 -2.94 -10.73
N PHE A 154 6.25 -4.00 -10.54
CA PHE A 154 6.59 -5.10 -9.64
C PHE A 154 7.31 -6.18 -10.43
N GLY A 155 8.50 -6.58 -9.99
CA GLY A 155 9.31 -7.63 -10.63
C GLY A 155 10.12 -7.21 -11.86
N ALA A 156 10.17 -5.92 -12.19
CA ALA A 156 10.86 -5.44 -13.38
C ALA A 156 11.40 -4.00 -13.25
N ILE A 157 12.34 -3.69 -14.15
CA ILE A 157 12.86 -2.34 -14.40
C ILE A 157 12.68 -2.07 -15.89
N ASP A 158 12.11 -0.91 -16.24
CA ASP A 158 12.00 -0.49 -17.63
C ASP A 158 13.31 0.17 -18.10
N PRO A 159 14.06 -0.43 -19.03
CA PRO A 159 15.34 0.11 -19.49
C PRO A 159 15.21 1.45 -20.21
N PHE A 160 14.02 1.80 -20.72
CA PHE A 160 13.77 3.10 -21.34
C PHE A 160 13.99 4.25 -20.34
N TYR A 161 13.73 4.01 -19.06
CA TYR A 161 13.85 4.99 -17.99
C TYR A 161 15.20 4.94 -17.26
N THR A 162 16.13 4.08 -17.68
CA THR A 162 17.46 3.91 -17.09
C THR A 162 18.59 4.20 -18.09
N THR A 163 18.48 5.29 -18.87
CA THR A 163 19.39 5.60 -19.99
C THR A 163 20.86 5.74 -19.60
N ASN A 164 21.16 6.08 -18.34
CA ASN A 164 22.52 6.18 -17.81
C ASN A 164 22.93 4.97 -16.94
N GLY A 165 22.18 3.88 -17.00
CA GLY A 165 22.33 2.73 -16.11
C GLY A 165 21.78 2.98 -14.69
N ILE A 166 22.00 2.02 -13.80
CA ILE A 166 21.53 2.06 -12.41
C ILE A 166 22.75 2.07 -11.49
N THR A 167 22.78 3.02 -10.56
CA THR A 167 23.74 3.02 -9.45
C THR A 167 23.07 2.38 -8.24
N TRP A 168 23.67 1.30 -7.74
CA TRP A 168 23.17 0.57 -6.58
C TRP A 168 23.87 1.06 -5.31
N ILE A 169 23.08 1.42 -4.30
CA ILE A 169 23.57 1.82 -2.98
C ILE A 169 23.03 0.80 -1.97
N PRO A 170 23.88 0.14 -1.16
CA PRO A 170 23.41 -0.80 -0.17
C PRO A 170 22.58 -0.09 0.90
N LEU A 171 21.57 -0.80 1.41
CA LEU A 171 20.79 -0.33 2.55
C LEU A 171 21.68 -0.27 3.80
N SER A 172 21.47 0.76 4.62
CA SER A 172 22.13 0.85 5.94
C SER A 172 21.36 0.09 7.03
N ALA A 173 20.06 -0.11 6.84
CA ALA A 173 19.20 -0.94 7.67
C ALA A 173 17.96 -1.41 6.88
N GLU A 174 17.46 -2.60 7.18
CA GLU A 174 16.20 -3.15 6.61
C GLU A 174 14.99 -2.69 7.43
N THR A 175 14.74 -1.38 7.44
CA THR A 175 13.61 -0.73 8.11
C THR A 175 12.82 0.12 7.14
N TYR A 176 13.39 1.25 6.76
CA TYR A 176 12.99 2.04 5.60
C TYR A 176 13.88 1.67 4.41
N TRP A 177 13.60 2.24 3.24
CA TRP A 177 14.56 2.28 2.12
C TRP A 177 15.71 3.26 2.44
N GLN A 178 16.46 2.94 3.50
CA GLN A 178 17.44 3.81 4.12
C GLN A 178 18.83 3.60 3.51
N ILE A 179 19.44 4.70 3.08
CA ILE A 179 20.80 4.73 2.53
C ILE A 179 21.69 5.66 3.34
N THR A 180 23.01 5.46 3.25
CA THR A 180 24.00 6.42 3.75
C THR A 180 24.28 7.44 2.65
N MET A 181 24.22 8.73 3.00
CA MET A 181 24.63 9.82 2.11
C MET A 181 25.92 10.46 2.60
N ASP A 182 26.86 10.67 1.68
CA ASP A 182 28.06 11.47 1.94
C ASP A 182 27.67 12.93 2.18
N ARG A 183 28.52 13.64 2.93
CA ARG A 183 28.36 15.08 3.19
C ARG A 183 28.82 15.93 2.03
#